data_AF-A0A413TAR5-F1
#
_entry.id   AF-A0A413TAR5-F1
#
_cell.length_a   1.000
_cell.length_b   1.000
_cell.length_c   1.000
_cell.angle_alpha   90.00
_cell.angle_beta   90.00
_cell.angle_gamma   90.00
#
_symmetry.space_group_name_H-M   'P 1'
#
loop_
_entity.id
_entity.type
_entity.pdbx_description
1 polymer ?
#
loop_
_entity_poly.entity_id
_entity_poly.type
_entity_poly.pdbx_seq_one_letter_code
_entity_poly.pdbx_strand_id
1 'polypeptide(L)'
;MKMEALAHQGKSSDEMSSAKKIGQLAGISDRQVQRYIRLTELIPELSKLVDDKQITFVLGVEISFLKTEYQQLIYENICKGKKVSKDNVRMIRENQENLSLEEVSQILFADKAKVQKKICNVTLKENKLSEFFDSTYTKKEMEKIIYSLLKEWKKGKD
;
A
#
# COMPACT_ATOMS: atom_id res chain seq x y z
N MET A 1 42.57 -2.76 19.08
CA MET A 1 41.35 -1.93 19.03
C MET A 1 41.15 -1.13 17.74
N LYS A 2 42.14 -0.48 17.10
CA LYS A 2 41.94 0.12 15.74
C LYS A 2 42.01 -0.87 14.57
N MET A 3 42.50 -2.09 14.80
CA MET A 3 42.66 -3.12 13.76
C MET A 3 41.51 -4.14 13.67
N GLU A 4 40.58 -4.16 14.64
CA GLU A 4 39.45 -5.11 14.63
C GLU A 4 38.20 -4.56 13.94
N ALA A 5 38.15 -3.25 13.65
CA ALA A 5 37.04 -2.63 12.93
C ALA A 5 37.11 -2.82 11.39
N LEU A 6 38.24 -3.31 10.86
CA LEU A 6 38.42 -3.60 9.43
C LEU A 6 38.06 -5.04 9.05
N ALA A 7 37.88 -5.93 10.04
CA ALA A 7 37.59 -7.35 9.81
C ALA A 7 36.09 -7.69 9.73
N HIS A 8 35.21 -6.72 10.02
CA HIS A 8 33.75 -6.89 10.00
C HIS A 8 33.05 -5.90 9.05
N GLN A 9 33.72 -5.47 7.98
CA GLN A 9 32.99 -4.97 6.82
C GLN A 9 32.44 -6.20 6.10
N GLY A 10 31.13 -6.44 6.26
CA GLY A 10 30.42 -7.42 5.45
C GLY A 10 30.82 -7.23 4.00
N LYS A 11 31.16 -8.34 3.33
CA LYS A 11 31.38 -8.37 1.88
C LYS A 11 30.11 -7.87 1.20
N SER A 12 29.99 -6.55 1.03
CA SER A 12 29.22 -5.98 -0.05
C SER A 12 29.91 -6.53 -1.28
N SER A 13 29.24 -7.39 -2.04
CA SER A 13 29.59 -7.54 -3.44
C SER A 13 29.77 -6.14 -4.00
N ASP A 14 30.93 -5.86 -4.57
CA ASP A 14 31.28 -4.58 -5.21
C ASP A 14 30.46 -4.37 -6.52
N GLU A 15 29.35 -5.07 -6.66
CA GLU A 15 28.38 -4.89 -7.72
C GLU A 15 27.46 -3.73 -7.36
N MET A 16 27.93 -2.55 -7.72
CA MET A 16 27.14 -1.35 -7.74
C MET A 16 25.87 -1.56 -8.58
N SER A 17 24.69 -1.53 -7.94
CA SER A 17 23.41 -1.72 -8.63
C SER A 17 23.23 -0.69 -9.75
N SER A 18 22.50 -1.06 -10.82
CA SER A 18 22.22 -0.16 -11.94
C SER A 18 21.60 1.16 -11.50
N ALA A 19 20.71 1.12 -10.50
CA ALA A 19 20.11 2.33 -9.91
C ALA A 19 21.16 3.24 -9.26
N LYS A 20 22.16 2.67 -8.57
CA LYS A 20 23.25 3.44 -7.97
C LYS A 20 24.14 4.08 -9.06
N LYS A 21 24.41 3.35 -10.15
CA LYS A 21 25.20 3.86 -11.31
C LYS A 21 24.48 5.03 -11.99
N ILE A 22 23.19 4.85 -12.31
CA ILE A 22 22.34 5.90 -12.88
C ILE A 22 22.27 7.09 -11.93
N GLY A 23 22.13 6.85 -10.63
CA GLY A 23 22.07 7.90 -9.61
C GLY A 23 23.33 8.76 -9.60
N GLN A 24 24.52 8.15 -9.65
CA GLN A 24 25.78 8.88 -9.74
C GLN A 24 25.87 9.74 -11.01
N LEU A 25 25.49 9.19 -12.17
CA LEU A 25 25.53 9.91 -13.45
C LEU A 25 24.54 11.08 -13.48
N ALA A 26 23.35 10.92 -12.89
CA ALA A 26 22.30 11.91 -12.88
C ALA A 26 22.33 12.85 -11.66
N GLY A 27 23.29 12.67 -10.73
CA GLY A 27 23.39 13.47 -9.51
C GLY A 27 22.23 13.28 -8.52
N ILE A 28 21.57 12.12 -8.55
CA ILE A 28 20.42 11.77 -7.70
C ILE A 28 20.69 10.51 -6.88
N SER A 29 19.98 10.34 -5.77
CA SER A 29 20.12 9.12 -4.97
C SER A 29 19.58 7.89 -5.70
N ASP A 30 20.12 6.71 -5.39
CA ASP A 30 19.57 5.42 -5.79
C ASP A 30 18.07 5.29 -5.51
N ARG A 31 17.62 5.81 -4.36
CA ARG A 31 16.21 5.88 -3.96
C ARG A 31 15.38 6.77 -4.87
N GLN A 32 15.94 7.89 -5.35
CA GLN A 32 15.26 8.74 -6.33
C GLN A 32 15.13 8.03 -7.67
N VAL A 33 16.18 7.37 -8.14
CA VAL A 33 16.13 6.56 -9.37
C VAL A 33 15.03 5.50 -9.28
N GLN A 34 14.96 4.76 -8.17
CA GLN A 34 13.91 3.76 -7.95
C GLN A 34 12.50 4.37 -7.95
N ARG A 35 12.32 5.58 -7.41
CA ARG A 35 11.02 6.29 -7.46
C ARG A 35 10.62 6.66 -8.88
N TYR A 36 11.57 7.12 -9.70
CA TYR A 36 11.31 7.39 -11.12
C TYR A 36 10.94 6.11 -11.88
N ILE A 37 11.66 5.01 -11.64
CA ILE A 37 11.30 3.70 -12.19
C ILE A 37 9.88 3.32 -11.73
N ARG A 38 9.55 3.54 -10.46
CA ARG A 38 8.22 3.16 -9.95
C ARG A 38 7.09 3.93 -10.65
N LEU A 39 7.30 5.19 -11.03
CA LEU A 39 6.29 5.94 -11.78
C LEU A 39 5.94 5.34 -13.15
N THR A 40 6.81 4.51 -13.76
CA THR A 40 6.49 3.85 -15.03
C THR A 40 5.39 2.79 -14.90
N GLU A 41 5.00 2.46 -13.67
CA GLU A 41 3.96 1.49 -13.33
C GLU A 41 2.60 2.17 -13.10
N LEU A 42 2.53 3.48 -13.33
CA LEU A 42 1.27 4.21 -13.40
C LEU A 42 0.55 3.92 -14.71
N ILE A 43 -0.78 3.88 -14.66
CA ILE A 43 -1.58 3.99 -15.87
C ILE A 43 -1.29 5.32 -16.59
N PRO A 44 -1.38 5.36 -17.94
CA PRO A 44 -0.99 6.53 -18.73
C PRO A 44 -1.65 7.84 -18.28
N GLU A 45 -2.92 7.77 -17.88
CA GLU A 45 -3.71 8.91 -17.43
C GLU A 45 -3.16 9.50 -16.13
N LEU A 46 -2.78 8.66 -15.17
CA LEU A 46 -2.19 9.11 -13.92
C LEU A 46 -0.76 9.60 -14.10
N SER A 47 0.01 8.99 -15.00
CA SER A 47 1.35 9.49 -15.38
C SER A 47 1.24 10.93 -15.90
N LYS A 48 0.30 11.17 -16.82
CA LYS A 48 0.06 12.52 -17.36
C LYS A 48 -0.32 13.52 -16.27
N LEU A 49 -1.14 13.12 -15.30
CA LEU A 49 -1.49 14.01 -14.17
C LEU A 49 -0.29 14.35 -13.28
N VAL A 50 0.71 13.46 -13.16
CA VAL A 50 1.97 13.79 -12.47
C VAL A 50 2.78 14.80 -13.30
N ASP A 51 2.91 14.55 -14.61
CA ASP A 51 3.68 15.39 -15.53
C ASP A 51 3.10 16.82 -15.62
N ASP A 52 1.76 16.92 -15.70
CA ASP A 52 1.01 18.18 -15.70
C ASP A 52 0.96 18.84 -14.30
N LYS A 53 1.62 18.24 -13.29
CA LYS A 53 1.67 18.70 -11.88
C LYS A 53 0.30 18.80 -11.20
N GLN A 54 -0.71 18.12 -11.72
CA GLN A 54 -2.05 18.03 -11.13
C GLN A 54 -2.06 17.14 -9.88
N ILE A 55 -1.20 16.11 -9.86
CA ILE A 55 -0.88 15.35 -8.65
C ILE A 55 0.60 15.41 -8.35
N THR A 56 0.96 15.37 -7.06
CA THR A 56 2.36 15.45 -6.65
C THR A 56 3.12 14.19 -7.04
N PHE A 57 4.42 14.35 -7.34
CA PHE A 57 5.35 13.23 -7.58
C PHE A 57 5.26 12.16 -6.50
N VAL A 58 5.23 12.56 -5.22
CA VAL A 58 5.15 11.64 -4.09
C VAL A 58 3.85 10.85 -4.11
N LEU A 59 2.72 11.49 -4.42
CA LEU A 59 1.44 10.81 -4.53
C LEU A 59 1.43 9.84 -5.72
N GLY A 60 1.96 10.24 -6.87
CA GLY A 60 2.13 9.35 -8.03
C GLY A 60 2.95 8.10 -7.69
N VAL A 61 4.05 8.27 -6.95
CA VAL A 61 4.85 7.13 -6.47
C VAL A 61 4.02 6.21 -5.57
N GLU A 62 3.23 6.73 -4.62
CA GLU A 62 2.39 5.86 -3.79
C GLU A 62 1.33 5.10 -4.61
N ILE A 63 0.68 5.77 -5.58
CA ILE A 63 -0.35 5.19 -6.44
C ILE A 63 0.22 4.09 -7.33
N SER A 64 1.45 4.26 -7.83
CA SER A 64 2.11 3.26 -8.67
C SER A 64 2.34 1.91 -7.97
N PHE A 65 2.19 1.85 -6.63
CA PHE A 65 2.21 0.60 -5.89
C PHE A 65 0.91 -0.21 -5.88
N LEU A 66 -0.16 0.33 -6.46
CA LEU A 66 -1.47 -0.29 -6.47
C LEU A 66 -1.70 -1.10 -7.74
N LYS A 67 -2.56 -2.13 -7.65
CA LYS A 67 -3.14 -2.83 -8.80
C LYS A 67 -3.77 -1.84 -9.78
N THR A 68 -3.64 -2.11 -11.08
CA THR A 68 -4.14 -1.26 -12.18
C THR A 68 -5.61 -0.86 -12.00
N GLU A 69 -6.47 -1.79 -11.58
CA GLU A 69 -7.90 -1.53 -11.36
C GLU A 69 -8.15 -0.46 -10.27
N TYR A 70 -7.31 -0.44 -9.22
CA TYR A 70 -7.40 0.58 -8.17
C TYR A 70 -6.84 1.92 -8.64
N GLN A 71 -5.81 1.90 -9.49
CA GLN A 71 -5.33 3.11 -10.15
C GLN A 71 -6.43 3.75 -11.01
N GLN A 72 -7.21 2.94 -11.75
CA GLN A 72 -8.36 3.38 -12.53
C GLN A 72 -9.41 4.09 -11.65
N LEU A 73 -9.77 3.48 -10.51
CA LEU A 73 -10.72 4.08 -9.55
C LEU A 73 -10.22 5.41 -8.98
N ILE A 74 -8.91 5.53 -8.74
CA ILE A 74 -8.29 6.78 -8.28
C ILE A 74 -8.37 7.85 -9.37
N TYR A 75 -8.06 7.49 -10.62
CA TYR A 75 -8.16 8.41 -11.75
C TYR A 75 -9.61 8.93 -11.92
N GLU A 76 -10.60 8.04 -11.90
CA GLU A 76 -12.02 8.41 -11.96
C GLU A 76 -12.42 9.37 -10.84
N ASN A 77 -11.90 9.16 -9.62
CA ASN A 77 -12.10 10.07 -8.48
C ASN A 77 -11.57 11.48 -8.77
N ILE A 78 -10.35 11.57 -9.29
CA ILE A 78 -9.71 12.84 -9.63
C ILE A 78 -10.51 13.55 -10.73
N CYS A 79 -10.96 12.83 -11.77
CA CYS A 79 -11.81 13.36 -12.83
C CYS A 79 -13.16 13.89 -12.32
N LYS A 80 -13.69 13.32 -11.24
CA LYS A 80 -14.89 13.81 -10.53
C LYS A 80 -14.59 15.03 -9.63
N GLY A 81 -13.38 15.58 -9.65
CA GLY A 81 -12.94 16.71 -8.84
C GLY A 81 -12.68 16.36 -7.37
N LYS A 82 -12.64 15.07 -7.00
CA LYS A 82 -12.39 14.66 -5.62
C LYS A 82 -10.88 14.63 -5.35
N LYS A 83 -10.49 15.14 -4.17
CA LYS A 83 -9.10 15.07 -3.69
C LYS A 83 -8.77 13.66 -3.21
N VAL A 84 -7.66 13.12 -3.69
CA VAL A 84 -7.15 11.81 -3.26
C VAL A 84 -6.23 12.00 -2.06
N SER A 85 -6.56 11.35 -0.94
CA SER A 85 -5.74 11.37 0.28
C SER A 85 -4.59 10.38 0.17
N LYS A 86 -3.37 10.83 0.50
CA LYS A 86 -2.19 9.94 0.58
C LYS A 86 -2.40 8.80 1.58
N ASP A 87 -3.07 9.06 2.69
CA ASP A 87 -3.36 8.05 3.71
C ASP A 87 -4.32 6.97 3.19
N ASN A 88 -5.31 7.35 2.38
CA ASN A 88 -6.23 6.40 1.75
C ASN A 88 -5.48 5.50 0.75
N VAL A 89 -4.63 6.10 -0.09
CA VAL A 89 -3.77 5.35 -1.03
C VAL A 89 -2.86 4.37 -0.28
N ARG A 90 -2.25 4.80 0.82
CA ARG A 90 -1.42 3.95 1.67
C ARG A 90 -2.22 2.80 2.28
N MET A 91 -3.42 3.06 2.79
CA MET A 91 -4.29 2.04 3.38
C MET A 91 -4.71 1.00 2.34
N ILE A 92 -5.06 1.44 1.13
CA ILE A 92 -5.37 0.54 0.01
C ILE A 92 -4.15 -0.33 -0.30
N ARG A 93 -2.95 0.25 -0.40
CA ARG A 93 -1.72 -0.50 -0.67
C ARG A 93 -1.45 -1.59 0.36
N GLU A 94 -1.62 -1.27 1.64
CA GLU A 94 -1.36 -2.20 2.74
C GLU A 94 -2.37 -3.37 2.78
N ASN A 95 -3.56 -3.22 2.18
CA ASN A 95 -4.64 -4.20 2.22
C ASN A 95 -5.09 -4.72 0.84
N GLN A 96 -4.35 -4.41 -0.23
CA GLN A 96 -4.77 -4.64 -1.63
C GLN A 96 -5.03 -6.10 -2.03
N GLU A 97 -4.55 -7.07 -1.24
CA GLU A 97 -4.83 -8.49 -1.47
C GLU A 97 -6.17 -8.94 -0.89
N ASN A 98 -6.76 -8.15 0.01
CA ASN A 98 -7.99 -8.49 0.72
C ASN A 98 -9.16 -7.55 0.39
N LEU A 99 -8.90 -6.45 -0.33
CA LEU A 99 -9.92 -5.47 -0.69
C LEU A 99 -10.56 -5.81 -2.05
N SER A 100 -11.88 -5.72 -2.10
CA SER A 100 -12.65 -5.68 -3.34
C SER A 100 -12.63 -4.28 -3.96
N LEU A 101 -12.98 -4.17 -5.25
CA LEU A 101 -13.13 -2.88 -5.93
C LEU A 101 -14.15 -1.97 -5.24
N GLU A 102 -15.25 -2.53 -4.72
CA GLU A 102 -16.26 -1.79 -3.98
C GLU A 102 -15.72 -1.22 -2.67
N GLU A 103 -14.89 -1.96 -1.95
CA GLU A 103 -14.27 -1.47 -0.70
C GLU A 103 -13.25 -0.38 -0.98
N VAL A 104 -12.41 -0.54 -2.02
CA VAL A 104 -11.48 0.51 -2.47
C VAL A 104 -12.24 1.77 -2.88
N SER A 105 -13.32 1.59 -3.64
CA SER A 105 -14.25 2.66 -4.01
C SER A 105 -14.77 3.36 -2.74
N GLN A 106 -15.33 2.63 -1.77
CA GLN A 106 -15.79 3.23 -0.50
C GLN A 106 -14.70 4.01 0.24
N ILE A 107 -13.45 3.50 0.26
CA ILE A 107 -12.31 4.19 0.88
C ILE A 107 -12.00 5.52 0.17
N LEU A 108 -12.05 5.54 -1.15
CA LEU A 108 -11.75 6.73 -1.95
C LEU A 108 -12.90 7.75 -1.97
N PHE A 109 -14.14 7.26 -2.04
CA PHE A 109 -15.36 8.07 -2.18
C PHE A 109 -16.04 8.41 -0.85
N ALA A 110 -15.56 7.91 0.29
CA ALA A 110 -16.13 8.25 1.60
C ALA A 110 -16.10 9.76 1.79
N ASP A 111 -17.25 10.40 1.56
CA ASP A 111 -17.43 11.81 1.85
C ASP A 111 -17.24 11.96 3.36
N LYS A 112 -16.17 12.68 3.76
CA LYS A 112 -15.85 12.97 5.16
C LYS A 112 -17.03 13.58 5.93
N ALA A 113 -18.06 14.06 5.23
CA ALA A 113 -19.28 14.64 5.78
C ALA A 113 -20.33 13.61 6.27
N LYS A 114 -20.26 12.31 5.90
CA LYS A 114 -21.30 11.34 6.30
C LYS A 114 -20.81 10.02 6.89
N VAL A 115 -19.51 9.78 6.96
CA VAL A 115 -18.96 8.54 7.53
C VAL A 115 -17.94 8.84 8.60
N GLN A 116 -18.40 9.42 9.71
CA GLN A 116 -17.89 8.95 11.01
C GLN A 116 -18.54 7.59 11.31
N LYS A 117 -18.37 6.57 10.45
CA LYS A 117 -18.33 5.23 11.01
C LYS A 117 -17.07 5.26 11.86
N LYS A 118 -17.23 5.42 13.19
CA LYS A 118 -16.14 5.25 14.14
C LYS A 118 -15.39 4.01 13.69
N ILE A 119 -14.17 4.19 13.19
CA ILE A 119 -13.27 3.08 12.92
C ILE A 119 -12.94 2.54 14.31
N CYS A 120 -13.75 1.58 14.76
CA CYS A 120 -13.53 0.89 16.01
C CYS A 120 -12.49 -0.18 15.73
N ASN A 121 -11.26 0.08 16.15
CA ASN A 121 -10.23 -0.95 16.16
C ASN A 121 -10.65 -2.02 17.18
N VAL A 122 -10.93 -3.23 16.72
CA VAL A 122 -11.23 -4.38 17.57
C VAL A 122 -9.98 -5.24 17.67
N THR A 123 -9.42 -5.35 18.87
CA THR A 123 -8.27 -6.24 19.14
C THR A 123 -8.77 -7.52 19.80
N LEU A 124 -8.55 -8.65 19.14
CA LEU A 124 -8.83 -9.98 19.69
C LEU A 124 -7.56 -10.52 20.32
N LYS A 125 -7.63 -10.87 21.62
CA LYS A 125 -6.48 -11.43 22.34
C LYS A 125 -6.32 -12.91 22.01
N GLU A 126 -5.09 -13.34 21.83
CA GLU A 126 -4.73 -14.73 21.50
C GLU A 126 -5.28 -15.73 22.52
N ASN A 127 -5.18 -15.44 23.82
CA ASN A 127 -5.72 -16.31 24.88
C ASN A 127 -7.24 -16.56 24.78
N LYS A 128 -7.99 -15.68 24.10
CA LYS A 128 -9.42 -15.90 23.83
C LYS A 128 -9.65 -16.61 22.50
N LEU A 129 -8.74 -16.45 21.54
CA LEU A 129 -8.79 -17.14 20.25
C LEU A 129 -8.37 -18.60 20.38
N SER A 130 -7.49 -18.94 21.34
CA SER A 130 -7.08 -20.32 21.61
C SER A 130 -8.20 -21.23 22.10
N GLU A 131 -9.37 -20.67 22.47
CA GLU A 131 -10.58 -21.46 22.77
C GLU A 131 -11.31 -21.92 21.50
N PHE A 132 -11.05 -21.29 20.35
CA PHE A 132 -11.72 -21.54 19.07
C PHE A 132 -10.77 -22.04 17.98
N PHE A 133 -9.48 -21.75 18.10
CA PHE A 133 -8.44 -22.12 17.15
C PHE A 133 -7.33 -22.87 17.89
N ASP A 134 -7.06 -24.10 17.46
CA ASP A 134 -5.94 -24.88 17.97
C ASP A 134 -4.58 -24.29 17.55
N SER A 135 -3.50 -24.70 18.21
CA SER A 135 -2.14 -24.21 17.95
C SER A 135 -1.58 -24.53 16.55
N THR A 136 -2.33 -25.29 15.75
CA THR A 136 -2.00 -25.63 14.36
C THR A 136 -2.34 -24.50 13.40
N TYR A 137 -3.21 -23.58 13.77
CA TYR A 137 -3.61 -22.46 12.93
C TYR A 137 -2.58 -21.34 12.96
N THR A 138 -2.23 -20.83 11.79
CA THR A 138 -1.47 -19.60 11.67
C THR A 138 -2.39 -18.39 11.84
N LYS A 139 -1.80 -17.24 12.24
CA LYS A 139 -2.54 -15.98 12.35
C LYS A 139 -3.32 -15.62 11.07
N LYS A 140 -2.74 -15.89 9.89
CA LYS A 140 -3.40 -15.62 8.59
C LYS A 140 -4.62 -16.50 8.38
N GLU A 141 -4.56 -17.77 8.77
CA GLU A 141 -5.68 -18.70 8.66
C GLU A 141 -6.80 -18.33 9.63
N MET A 142 -6.44 -17.96 10.87
CA MET A 142 -7.42 -17.43 11.84
C MET A 142 -8.12 -16.18 11.31
N GLU A 143 -7.36 -15.20 10.79
CA GLU A 143 -7.94 -13.99 10.18
C GLU A 143 -8.89 -14.32 9.02
N LYS A 144 -8.49 -15.23 8.13
CA LYS A 144 -9.32 -15.66 7.00
C LYS A 144 -10.66 -16.25 7.44
N ILE A 145 -10.64 -17.13 8.46
CA ILE A 145 -11.85 -17.76 9.01
C ILE A 145 -12.73 -16.73 9.72
N ILE A 146 -12.15 -15.82 10.50
CA ILE A 146 -12.91 -14.76 11.17
C ILE A 146 -13.62 -13.89 10.12
N TYR A 147 -12.93 -13.51 9.03
CA TYR A 147 -13.56 -12.74 7.96
C TYR A 147 -14.65 -13.53 7.22
N SER A 148 -14.51 -14.84 7.02
CA SER A 148 -15.58 -15.64 6.38
C SER A 148 -16.82 -15.70 7.24
N LEU A 149 -16.68 -15.93 8.55
CA LEU A 149 -17.81 -15.95 9.50
C LEU A 149 -18.53 -14.60 9.55
N LEU A 150 -17.78 -13.49 9.55
CA LEU A 150 -18.37 -12.14 9.52
C LEU A 150 -19.10 -11.84 8.21
N LYS A 151 -18.59 -12.34 7.08
CA LYS A 151 -19.27 -12.24 5.77
C LYS A 151 -20.59 -13.01 5.76
N GLU A 152 -20.62 -14.22 6.32
CA GLU A 152 -21.85 -15.02 6.44
C GLU A 152 -22.87 -14.37 7.37
N TRP A 153 -22.44 -13.92 8.55
CA TRP A 153 -23.30 -13.21 9.50
C TRP A 153 -23.94 -11.95 8.90
N LYS A 154 -23.20 -11.22 8.05
CA LYS A 154 -23.73 -10.04 7.35
C LYS A 154 -24.81 -10.42 6.35
N LYS A 155 -24.62 -11.50 5.59
CA LYS A 155 -25.60 -11.98 4.60
C LYS A 155 -26.94 -12.39 5.22
N GLY A 156 -26.95 -12.85 6.47
CA GLY A 156 -28.18 -13.20 7.20
C GLY A 156 -28.92 -12.00 7.82
N LYS A 157 -28.44 -10.77 7.61
CA LYS A 157 -29.05 -9.53 8.12
C LYS A 157 -29.66 -8.63 7.04
N ASP A 158 -29.43 -8.95 5.77
CA ASP A 158 -30.11 -8.36 4.63
C ASP A 158 -31.35 -9.20 4.29
#